data_AF-A0A2R3JLS9-F1
#
_entry.id   AF-A0A2R3JLS9-F1
#
_cell.length_a   1.000
_cell.length_b   1.000
_cell.length_c   1.000
_cell.angle_alpha   90.00
_cell.angle_beta   90.00
_cell.angle_gamma   90.00
#
_symmetry.space_group_name_H-M   'P 1'
#
loop_
_entity.id
_entity.type
_entity.pdbx_description
1 polymer ?
#
loop_
_entity_poly.entity_id
_entity_poly.type
_entity_poly.pdbx_seq_one_letter_code
_entity_poly.pdbx_strand_id
1 'polypeptide(L)' 'MKDKWTWEGELNKAHLLQEDAGKIVGLSKSQMSQLVKRMVLGKELTASKLDEERWSRIMEYVRFKQHQLVKEV' A
#
# COMPACT_ATOMS: atom_id res chain seq x y z
N MET A 1 -13.45 -5.85 -8.37
CA MET A 1 -12.26 -5.00 -8.54
C MET A 1 -11.19 -5.82 -9.26
N LYS A 2 -11.17 -5.83 -10.60
CA LYS A 2 -10.41 -6.83 -11.37
C LYS A 2 -9.38 -6.26 -12.33
N ASP A 3 -9.32 -4.95 -12.54
CA ASP A 3 -8.54 -4.39 -13.65
C ASP A 3 -7.65 -3.24 -13.21
N LYS A 4 -6.32 -3.45 -13.36
CA LYS A 4 -5.28 -2.43 -13.50
C LYS A 4 -4.91 -1.54 -12.30
N TRP A 5 -5.02 -2.02 -11.06
CA TRP A 5 -4.32 -1.37 -9.95
C TRP A 5 -2.90 -1.88 -9.81
N THR A 6 -1.92 -1.17 -10.38
CA THR A 6 -0.53 -1.39 -10.00
C THR A 6 -0.27 -0.62 -8.72
N TRP A 7 0.13 -1.33 -7.67
CA TRP A 7 0.52 -0.74 -6.38
C TRP A 7 1.48 0.46 -6.55
N GLU A 8 2.43 0.36 -7.48
CA GLU A 8 3.33 1.45 -7.84
C GLU A 8 2.62 2.69 -8.40
N GLY A 9 1.56 2.51 -9.20
CA GLY A 9 0.79 3.62 -9.75
C GLY A 9 0.04 4.42 -8.68
N GLU A 10 -0.43 3.76 -7.62
CA GLU A 10 -1.10 4.42 -6.50
C GLU A 10 -0.15 5.17 -5.60
N LEU A 11 1.02 4.59 -5.36
CA LEU A 11 2.11 5.26 -4.69
C LEU A 11 2.54 6.52 -5.45
N ASN A 12 2.67 6.43 -6.78
CA ASN A 12 3.01 7.57 -7.62
C ASN A 12 1.97 8.69 -7.53
N LYS A 13 0.67 8.38 -7.57
CA LYS A 13 -0.40 9.40 -7.36
C LYS A 13 -0.36 10.03 -5.97
N ALA A 14 0.16 9.31 -4.98
CA ALA A 14 0.30 9.78 -3.61
C ALA A 14 1.64 10.50 -3.35
N HIS A 15 2.53 10.57 -4.34
CA HIS A 15 3.93 11.01 -4.18
C HIS A 15 4.65 10.24 -3.04
N LEU A 16 4.34 8.96 -2.88
CA LEU A 16 4.89 8.10 -1.83
C LEU A 16 5.86 7.08 -2.41
N LEU A 17 6.89 6.75 -1.65
CA LEU A 17 7.69 5.54 -1.88
C LEU A 17 7.06 4.36 -1.13
N GLN A 18 7.26 3.14 -1.65
CA GLN A 18 6.78 1.93 -0.99
C GLN A 18 7.33 1.79 0.44
N GLU A 19 8.58 2.20 0.65
CA GLU A 19 9.20 2.18 1.98
C GLU A 19 8.45 3.08 2.97
N ASP A 20 8.03 4.27 2.54
CA ASP A 20 7.34 5.22 3.41
C ASP A 20 5.94 4.74 3.78
N ALA A 21 5.26 4.08 2.85
CA ALA A 21 4.01 3.36 3.15
C ALA A 21 4.23 2.24 4.19
N GLY A 22 5.35 1.51 4.13
CA GLY A 22 5.68 0.47 5.10
C GLY A 22 5.98 1.01 6.51
N LYS A 23 6.61 2.19 6.61
CA LYS A 23 6.97 2.81 7.89
C LYS A 23 5.76 3.07 8.79
N ILE A 24 4.60 3.41 8.24
CA ILE A 24 3.40 3.75 9.04
C ILE A 24 2.86 2.54 9.82
N VAL A 25 3.15 1.33 9.34
CA VAL A 25 2.76 0.07 9.99
C VAL A 25 3.94 -0.64 10.64
N GLY A 26 5.07 0.06 10.80
CA GLY A 26 6.28 -0.45 11.44
C GLY A 26 7.01 -1.52 10.63
N LEU A 27 6.85 -1.54 9.30
CA LEU A 27 7.54 -2.49 8.44
C LEU A 27 8.81 -1.88 7.84
N SER A 28 9.87 -2.68 7.81
CA SER A 28 11.06 -2.36 7.01
C SER A 28 10.78 -2.49 5.51
N LYS A 29 11.67 -1.94 4.69
CA LYS A 29 11.59 -2.05 3.22
C LYS A 29 11.42 -3.49 2.74
N SER A 30 12.17 -4.44 3.31
CA SER A 30 12.10 -5.85 2.92
C SER A 30 10.78 -6.50 3.32
N GLN A 31 10.29 -6.21 4.53
CA GLN A 31 9.00 -6.70 5.01
C GLN A 31 7.84 -6.12 4.20
N MET A 32 7.92 -4.85 3.82
CA MET A 32 6.93 -4.21 2.97
C MET A 32 6.88 -4.84 1.58
N SER A 33 8.03 -5.12 0.95
CA SER A 33 8.07 -5.84 -0.33
C SER A 33 7.43 -7.24 -0.24
N GLN A 34 7.63 -7.94 0.88
CA GLN A 34 6.99 -9.24 1.10
C GLN A 34 5.48 -9.10 1.29
N LEU A 35 5.02 -8.08 2.02
CA LEU A 35 3.60 -7.79 2.21
C LEU A 35 2.93 -7.49 0.86
N VAL A 36 3.52 -6.61 0.04
CA VAL A 36 3.03 -6.30 -1.32
C VAL A 36 2.94 -7.57 -2.16
N LYS A 37 3.94 -8.45 -2.11
CA LYS A 37 3.90 -9.74 -2.81
C LYS A 37 2.73 -10.61 -2.35
N ARG A 38 2.45 -10.69 -1.04
CA ARG A 38 1.32 -11.48 -0.50
C ARG A 38 -0.03 -10.89 -0.90
N MET A 39 -0.19 -9.58 -0.77
CA MET A 39 -1.48 -8.90 -1.01
C MET A 39 -1.79 -8.75 -2.51
N VAL A 40 -0.80 -8.33 -3.30
CA VAL A 40 -1.00 -8.01 -4.73
C VAL A 40 -0.80 -9.24 -5.61
N LEU A 41 0.34 -9.92 -5.50
CA LEU A 41 0.65 -11.07 -6.37
C LEU A 41 0.00 -12.36 -5.87
N GLY A 42 -0.03 -12.56 -4.56
CA GLY A 42 -0.70 -13.69 -3.90
C GLY A 42 -2.21 -13.57 -3.86
N LYS A 43 -2.79 -12.43 -4.27
CA LYS A 43 -4.23 -12.14 -4.23
C LYS A 43 -4.84 -12.44 -2.86
N GLU A 44 -4.12 -12.08 -1.79
CA GLU A 44 -4.55 -12.27 -0.40
C GLU A 44 -4.64 -13.75 0.06
N LEU A 45 -4.43 -14.73 -0.83
CA LEU A 45 -4.58 -16.16 -0.51
C LEU A 45 -3.59 -16.67 0.54
N THR A 46 -2.45 -15.99 0.68
CA THR A 46 -1.41 -16.33 1.66
C THR A 46 -1.23 -15.22 2.70
N ALA A 47 -2.17 -14.27 2.77
CA ALA A 47 -2.10 -13.18 3.73
C ALA A 47 -2.54 -13.68 5.11
N SER A 48 -1.82 -13.27 6.15
CA SER A 48 -2.33 -13.41 7.52
C SER A 48 -3.31 -12.27 7.84
N LYS A 49 -4.14 -12.43 8.88
CA LYS A 49 -4.98 -11.32 9.37
C LYS A 49 -4.19 -10.04 9.66
N LEU A 50 -2.99 -10.20 10.21
CA LEU A 50 -2.10 -9.07 10.48
C LEU A 50 -1.60 -8.41 9.18
N ASP A 51 -1.37 -9.18 8.11
CA ASP A 51 -1.04 -8.63 6.81
C ASP A 51 -2.21 -7.83 6.23
N GLU A 52 -3.43 -8.34 6.34
CA GLU A 52 -4.66 -7.65 5.90
C GLU A 52 -4.86 -6.34 6.66
N GLU A 53 -4.75 -6.36 7.99
CA GLU A 53 -4.88 -5.15 8.82
C GLU A 53 -3.83 -4.10 8.46
N ARG A 54 -2.57 -4.52 8.30
CA ARG A 54 -1.48 -3.63 7.88
C ARG A 54 -1.73 -3.06 6.49
N TRP A 55 -2.16 -3.91 5.56
CA TRP A 55 -2.48 -3.49 4.21
C TRP A 55 -3.63 -2.49 4.18
N SER A 56 -4.70 -2.71 4.94
CA SER A 56 -5.82 -1.78 5.05
C SER A 56 -5.35 -0.39 5.50
N ARG A 57 -4.54 -0.32 6.57
CA ARG A 57 -3.96 0.94 7.06
C ARG A 57 -3.09 1.63 6.03
N ILE A 58 -2.28 0.86 5.30
CA ILE A 58 -1.46 1.37 4.20
C ILE A 58 -2.35 1.99 3.11
N MET A 59 -3.40 1.29 2.70
CA MET A 59 -4.31 1.78 1.66
C MET A 59 -5.08 3.03 2.10
N GLU A 60 -5.50 3.11 3.36
CA GLU A 60 -6.10 4.32 3.94
C GLU A 60 -5.15 5.50 3.89
N TYR A 61 -3.89 5.30 4.25
CA TYR A 61 -2.87 6.34 4.22
C TYR A 61 -2.55 6.81 2.80
N VAL A 62 -2.40 5.89 1.85
CA VAL A 62 -2.18 6.21 0.43
C VAL A 62 -3.35 7.05 -0.11
N ARG A 63 -4.60 6.65 0.16
CA ARG A 63 -5.79 7.42 -0.24
C ARG A 63 -5.82 8.80 0.41
N PHE A 64 -5.50 8.88 1.70
CA PHE A 64 -5.42 10.15 2.41
C PHE A 64 -4.40 11.09 1.74
N LYS A 65 -3.21 10.59 1.38
CA LYS A 65 -2.17 11.37 0.69
C LYS A 65 -2.60 11.81 -0.71
N GLN A 66 -3.21 10.94 -1.49
CA GLN A 66 -3.78 11.32 -2.78
C GLN A 66 -4.83 12.44 -2.62
N HIS A 67 -5.71 12.34 -1.63
CA HIS A 67 -6.72 13.37 -1.36
C HIS A 67 -6.10 14.69 -0.90
N GLN A 68 -4.99 14.69 -0.15
CA GLN A 68 -4.27 15.92 0.20
C GLN A 68 -3.73 16.60 -1.06
N LEU A 69 -3.08 15.85 -1.94
CA LEU A 69 -2.50 16.38 -3.17
C LEU A 69 -3.56 16.92 -4.14
N VAL A 70 -4.73 16.28 -4.22
CA VAL A 70 -5.84 16.76 -5.07
C VAL A 70 -6.46 18.07 -4.54
N LYS A 71 -6.38 18.35 -3.24
CA LYS A 71 -6.90 19.60 -2.64
C LYS A 71 -5.91 20.76 -2.71
N GLU A 72 -4.64 20.49 -3.00
CA GLU A 72 -3.59 21.50 -3.13
C GLU A 72 -3.40 21.98 -4.59
N VAL A 73 -4.19 21.45 -5.54
CA VAL A 73 -4.25 21.84 -6.97
C VAL A 73 -5.52 22.63 -7.24
#